data_AF-A0A2S5L6D4-F1
#
_entry.id   AF-A0A2S5L6D4-F1
#
_cell.length_a   1.000
_cell.length_b   1.000
_cell.length_c   1.000
_cell.angle_alpha   90.00
_cell.angle_beta   90.00
_cell.angle_gamma   90.00
#
_symmetry.space_group_name_H-M   'P 1'
#
loop_
_entity.id
_entity.type
_entity.pdbx_description
1 polymer ?
#
loop_
_entity_poly.entity_id
_entity_poly.type
_entity_poly.pdbx_seq_one_letter_code
_entity_poly.pdbx_strand_id
1 'polypeptide(L)'
;MGQGYASADNIARPNILMFNDFRWEDGRHKIQRQALSEWLSRAKNVVIIELGAGLDIPTVRHYGEILGWPLIRINPRDSELGSSQGVSLPMGAMDGLKAIYSEVKSI
;
A
#
# COMPACT_ATOMS: atom_id res chain seq x y z
N MET A 1 -37.82 -30.76 -10.97
CA MET A 1 -36.92 -30.88 -9.80
C MET A 1 -36.39 -29.47 -9.50
N GLY A 2 -36.50 -29.05 -8.24
CA GLY A 2 -36.69 -27.64 -7.85
C GLY A 2 -35.53 -26.70 -8.10
N GLN A 3 -35.85 -25.55 -8.69
CA GLN A 3 -35.06 -24.33 -8.67
C GLN A 3 -35.09 -23.80 -7.22
N GLY A 4 -33.98 -23.98 -6.49
CA GLY A 4 -33.80 -23.37 -5.18
C GLY A 4 -33.55 -21.87 -5.33
N TYR A 5 -34.53 -21.06 -4.92
CA TYR A 5 -34.34 -19.62 -4.74
C TYR A 5 -33.15 -19.40 -3.81
N ALA A 6 -32.18 -18.57 -4.24
CA ALA A 6 -31.11 -18.12 -3.38
C ALA A 6 -31.74 -17.42 -2.16
N SER A 7 -31.70 -18.07 -1.00
CA SER A 7 -32.18 -17.45 0.23
C SER A 7 -31.21 -16.35 0.65
N ALA A 8 -31.75 -15.21 1.05
CA ALA A 8 -31.01 -14.04 1.49
C ALA A 8 -30.39 -14.20 2.90
N ASP A 9 -30.19 -15.45 3.33
CA ASP A 9 -29.79 -15.82 4.70
C ASP A 9 -28.27 -15.97 4.88
N ASN A 10 -27.49 -15.71 3.82
CA ASN A 10 -26.03 -15.77 3.90
C ASN A 10 -25.45 -14.39 4.24
N ILE A 11 -24.78 -14.33 5.40
CA ILE A 11 -24.03 -13.14 5.83
C ILE A 11 -22.95 -12.83 4.80
N ALA A 12 -22.97 -11.61 4.27
CA ALA A 12 -21.92 -11.13 3.38
C ALA A 12 -20.57 -11.09 4.12
N ARG A 13 -19.53 -11.62 3.47
CA ARG A 13 -18.16 -11.57 3.99
C ARG A 13 -17.41 -10.35 3.41
N PRO A 14 -16.42 -9.78 4.13
CA PRO A 14 -15.52 -8.79 3.55
C PRO A 14 -14.73 -9.35 2.36
N ASN A 15 -14.53 -8.53 1.33
CA ASN A 15 -13.70 -8.90 0.18
C ASN A 15 -12.21 -8.62 0.44
N ILE A 16 -11.68 -9.21 1.50
CA ILE A 16 -10.26 -9.17 1.85
C ILE A 16 -9.60 -10.47 1.38
N LEU A 17 -8.39 -10.37 0.82
CA LEU A 17 -7.64 -11.55 0.42
C LEU A 17 -7.16 -12.28 1.68
N MET A 18 -7.65 -13.51 1.87
CA MET A 18 -7.22 -14.41 2.94
C MET A 18 -6.44 -15.59 2.35
N PHE A 19 -5.61 -16.24 3.16
CA PHE A 19 -4.88 -17.44 2.75
C PHE A 19 -5.84 -18.52 2.26
N ASN A 20 -5.54 -19.10 1.09
CA ASN A 20 -6.36 -20.12 0.43
C ASN A 20 -7.83 -19.72 0.17
N ASP A 21 -8.13 -18.41 0.07
CA ASP A 21 -9.48 -17.94 -0.28
C ASP A 21 -9.72 -17.96 -1.79
N PHE A 22 -10.17 -19.10 -2.31
CA PHE A 22 -10.59 -19.26 -3.70
C PHE A 22 -11.88 -18.51 -4.05
N ARG A 23 -12.58 -17.97 -3.06
CA ARG A 23 -13.81 -17.20 -3.28
C ARG A 23 -13.55 -15.71 -3.37
N TRP A 24 -12.31 -15.25 -3.10
CA TRP A 24 -11.92 -13.83 -3.14
C TRP A 24 -12.19 -13.24 -4.52
N GLU A 25 -12.94 -12.14 -4.55
CA GLU A 25 -13.34 -11.47 -5.78
C GLU A 25 -12.28 -10.43 -6.15
N ASP A 26 -11.35 -10.82 -7.02
CA ASP A 26 -10.14 -10.06 -7.31
C ASP A 26 -10.30 -8.97 -8.38
N GLY A 27 -11.49 -8.87 -9.01
CA GLY A 27 -11.73 -7.98 -10.15
C GLY A 27 -11.36 -6.52 -9.88
N ARG A 28 -11.77 -5.95 -8.73
CA ARG A 28 -11.41 -4.58 -8.35
C ARG A 28 -9.91 -4.42 -8.12
N HIS A 29 -9.27 -5.41 -7.50
CA HIS A 29 -7.83 -5.40 -7.25
C HIS A 29 -7.04 -5.45 -8.56
N LYS A 30 -7.44 -6.30 -9.52
CA LYS A 30 -6.82 -6.37 -10.85
C LYS A 30 -6.85 -5.03 -11.59
N ILE A 31 -8.01 -4.36 -11.61
CA ILE A 31 -8.15 -3.03 -12.25
C ILE A 31 -7.21 -2.00 -11.59
N GLN A 32 -7.15 -1.97 -10.25
CA GLN A 32 -6.28 -1.05 -9.54
C GLN A 32 -4.79 -1.34 -9.77
N ARG A 33 -4.40 -2.62 -9.80
CA ARG A 33 -3.01 -3.02 -10.09
C ARG A 33 -2.60 -2.70 -11.51
N GLN A 34 -3.50 -2.88 -12.48
CA GLN A 34 -3.25 -2.49 -13.86
C GLN A 34 -3.04 -0.98 -13.98
N ALA A 35 -3.95 -0.17 -13.42
CA ALA A 35 -3.83 1.29 -13.46
C ALA A 35 -2.54 1.79 -12.79
N LEU A 36 -2.15 1.18 -11.67
CA LEU A 36 -0.87 1.47 -11.02
C LEU A 36 0.31 1.12 -11.93
N SER A 37 0.32 -0.08 -12.53
CA SER A 37 1.41 -0.52 -13.41
C SER A 37 1.55 0.38 -14.64
N GLU A 38 0.43 0.80 -15.22
CA GLU A 38 0.40 1.72 -16.36
C GLU A 38 0.91 3.11 -15.98
N TRP A 39 0.62 3.57 -14.76
CA TRP A 39 1.13 4.84 -14.27
C TRP A 39 2.64 4.77 -13.99
N LEU A 40 3.10 3.71 -13.34
CA LEU A 40 4.52 3.50 -13.02
C LEU A 40 5.39 3.44 -14.28
N SER A 41 4.91 2.83 -15.37
CA SER A 41 5.70 2.70 -16.62
C SER A 41 6.00 4.04 -17.31
N ARG A 42 5.23 5.09 -17.00
CA ARG A 42 5.39 6.44 -17.59
C ARG A 42 5.86 7.49 -16.58
N ALA A 43 5.91 7.15 -15.29
CA ALA A 43 6.25 8.09 -14.24
C ALA A 43 7.73 8.48 -14.29
N LYS A 44 8.02 9.75 -13.98
CA LYS A 44 9.38 10.29 -13.89
C LYS A 44 9.48 11.13 -12.62
N ASN A 45 10.67 11.23 -12.05
CA ASN A 45 10.95 12.01 -10.84
C ASN A 45 10.02 11.63 -9.67
N VAL A 46 9.88 10.33 -9.42
CA VAL A 46 9.02 9.83 -8.35
C VAL A 46 9.79 9.71 -7.05
N VAL A 47 9.13 10.04 -5.95
CA VAL A 47 9.56 9.74 -4.58
C VAL A 47 8.51 8.83 -3.95
N ILE A 48 8.96 7.79 -3.25
CA ILE A 48 8.09 6.88 -2.51
C ILE A 48 7.96 7.42 -1.09
N ILE A 49 6.73 7.55 -0.58
CA ILE A 49 6.46 7.89 0.82
C ILE A 49 5.76 6.69 1.47
N GLU A 50 6.49 5.96 2.30
CA GLU A 50 5.98 4.80 3.04
C GLU A 50 5.50 5.23 4.42
N LEU A 51 4.26 4.87 4.76
CA LEU A 51 3.59 5.31 5.99
C LEU A 51 3.27 4.12 6.88
N GLY A 52 3.94 4.02 8.04
CA GLY A 52 3.58 3.08 9.10
C GLY A 52 3.69 1.59 8.74
N ALA A 53 4.37 1.24 7.64
CA ALA A 53 4.56 -0.16 7.28
C ALA A 53 5.49 -0.84 8.29
N GLY A 54 4.94 -1.79 9.03
CA GLY A 54 5.68 -2.58 10.03
C GLY A 54 6.38 -3.80 9.43
N LEU A 55 7.05 -4.58 10.27
CA LEU A 55 7.77 -5.79 9.83
C LEU A 55 6.89 -7.04 9.71
N ASP A 56 5.70 -7.05 10.32
CA ASP A 56 4.82 -8.23 10.39
C ASP A 56 4.25 -8.66 9.03
N ILE A 57 3.93 -7.69 8.18
CA ILE A 57 3.45 -7.91 6.80
C ILE A 57 4.23 -6.98 5.87
N PRO A 58 5.43 -7.39 5.41
CA PRO A 58 6.37 -6.49 4.73
C PRO A 58 6.01 -6.24 3.25
N THR A 59 4.81 -6.61 2.78
CA THR A 59 4.44 -6.52 1.36
C THR A 59 4.56 -5.10 0.81
N VAL A 60 4.13 -4.09 1.57
CA VAL A 60 4.27 -2.68 1.17
C VAL A 60 5.74 -2.25 1.19
N ARG A 61 6.49 -2.68 2.22
CA ARG A 61 7.93 -2.41 2.35
C ARG A 61 8.71 -2.93 1.15
N HIS A 62 8.57 -4.22 0.85
CA HIS A 62 9.22 -4.83 -0.29
C HIS A 62 8.79 -4.21 -1.61
N TYR A 63 7.50 -3.86 -1.75
CA TYR A 63 7.04 -3.21 -2.97
C TYR A 63 7.69 -1.84 -3.19
N GLY A 64 7.86 -1.03 -2.14
CA GLY A 64 8.59 0.24 -2.23
C GLY A 64 10.07 0.03 -2.59
N GLU A 65 10.72 -0.95 -1.94
CA GLU A 65 12.13 -1.29 -2.16
C GLU A 65 12.42 -1.70 -3.62
N ILE A 66 11.59 -2.57 -4.21
CA ILE A 66 11.82 -3.06 -5.58
C ILE A 66 11.61 -2.00 -6.66
N LEU A 67 10.86 -0.93 -6.37
CA LEU A 67 10.66 0.17 -7.32
C LEU A 67 11.94 0.99 -7.50
N GLY A 68 12.89 0.92 -6.55
CA GLY A 68 14.22 1.51 -6.67
C GLY A 68 14.25 3.05 -6.74
N TRP A 69 13.15 3.72 -6.38
CA TRP A 69 13.08 5.18 -6.31
C TRP A 69 13.44 5.68 -4.91
N PRO A 70 13.84 6.97 -4.77
CA PRO A 70 14.11 7.56 -3.46
C PRO A 70 12.93 7.35 -2.50
N LEU A 71 13.24 6.85 -1.30
CA LEU A 71 12.24 6.46 -0.30
C LEU A 71 12.25 7.42 0.91
N ILE A 72 11.09 7.92 1.29
CA ILE A 72 10.86 8.57 2.58
C ILE A 72 10.03 7.61 3.43
N ARG A 73 10.62 7.09 4.51
CA ARG A 73 9.96 6.16 5.43
C ARG A 73 9.51 6.89 6.68
N ILE A 74 8.21 6.87 6.97
CA ILE A 74 7.62 7.51 8.15
C ILE A 74 7.01 6.43 9.04
N ASN A 75 7.70 6.08 10.12
CA ASN A 75 7.23 5.05 11.05
C ASN A 75 7.81 5.32 12.45
N PRO A 76 7.02 5.35 13.53
CA PRO A 76 7.54 5.61 14.87
C PRO A 76 8.37 4.46 15.47
N ARG A 77 8.29 3.24 14.90
CA ARG A 77 8.96 2.04 15.42
C ARG A 77 9.92 1.42 14.40
N ASP A 78 9.42 1.13 13.19
CA ASP A 78 10.16 0.39 12.17
C ASP A 78 10.66 1.33 11.05
N SER A 79 11.43 2.37 11.43
CA SER A 79 11.82 3.46 10.52
C SER A 79 13.08 3.19 9.69
N GLU A 80 13.85 2.15 10.03
CA GLU A 80 15.11 1.81 9.36
C GLU A 80 14.90 1.58 7.86
N LEU A 81 15.80 2.07 7.00
CA LEU A 81 15.67 1.98 5.53
C LEU A 81 16.23 0.69 4.92
N GLY A 82 17.02 -0.08 5.67
CA GLY A 82 17.77 -1.21 5.13
C GLY A 82 18.77 -0.74 4.06
N SER A 83 18.74 -1.39 2.90
CA SER A 83 19.58 -1.04 1.74
C SER A 83 18.98 0.06 0.84
N SER A 84 17.78 0.56 1.17
CA SER A 84 17.12 1.60 0.37
C SER A 84 17.82 2.95 0.49
N GLN A 85 17.94 3.67 -0.62
CA GLN A 85 18.38 5.06 -0.62
C GLN A 85 17.21 5.98 -0.24
N GLY A 86 17.38 6.83 0.77
CA GLY A 86 16.26 7.62 1.25
C GLY A 86 16.44 8.38 2.55
N VAL A 87 15.30 8.81 3.11
CA VAL A 87 15.17 9.52 4.39
C VAL A 87 14.30 8.71 5.33
N SER A 88 14.75 8.57 6.58
CA SER A 88 13.98 7.94 7.67
C SER A 88 13.43 9.00 8.62
N LEU A 89 12.13 8.96 8.87
CA LEU A 89 11.40 9.84 9.79
C LEU A 89 10.77 8.99 10.92
N PRO A 90 11.44 8.87 12.09
CA PRO A 90 10.97 8.06 13.22
C PRO A 90 9.83 8.75 13.99
N MET A 91 8.69 8.95 13.33
CA MET A 91 7.53 9.68 13.86
C MET A 91 6.20 9.15 13.31
N GLY A 92 5.09 9.68 13.82
CA GLY A 92 3.76 9.36 13.31
C GLY A 92 3.56 9.84 11.87
N ALA A 93 2.81 9.06 11.07
CA ALA A 93 2.56 9.36 9.65
C ALA A 93 1.98 10.76 9.43
N MET A 94 1.05 11.20 10.30
CA MET A 94 0.44 12.52 10.22
C MET A 94 1.47 13.64 10.43
N ASP A 95 2.32 13.52 11.44
CA ASP A 95 3.31 14.55 11.77
C ASP A 95 4.39 14.64 10.68
N GLY A 96 4.84 13.49 10.17
CA GLY A 96 5.78 13.44 9.06
C GLY A 96 5.21 14.05 7.77
N LEU A 97 3.95 13.76 7.43
CA LEU A 97 3.29 14.37 6.27
C LEU A 97 3.11 15.89 6.44
N LYS A 98 2.77 16.37 7.64
CA LYS A 98 2.67 17.80 7.93
C LYS A 98 4.01 18.50 7.75
N ALA A 99 5.10 17.91 8.25
CA ALA A 99 6.45 18.44 8.09
C ALA A 99 6.87 18.50 6.62
N ILE A 100 6.64 17.43 5.85
CA ILE A 100 6.92 17.42 4.41
C ILE A 100 6.10 18.50 3.70
N TYR A 101 4.81 18.60 4.02
CA TYR A 101 3.93 19.58 3.41
C TYR A 101 4.34 21.02 3.70
N SER A 102 4.78 21.34 4.93
CA SER A 102 5.25 22.69 5.26
C SER A 102 6.51 23.09 4.48
N GLU A 103 7.45 22.15 4.29
CA GLU A 103 8.66 22.41 3.50
C GLU A 103 8.32 22.59 2.03
N VAL A 104 7.51 21.70 1.45
CA VAL A 104 7.12 21.79 0.02
C VAL A 104 6.34 23.07 -0.29
N LYS A 105 5.50 23.55 0.65
CA LYS A 105 4.75 24.81 0.47
C LYS A 105 5.65 26.05 0.52
N SER A 106 6.84 25.94 1.09
CA SER A 106 7.76 27.06 1.28
C SER A 106 8.74 27.25 0.11
N ILE A 107 8.69 26.36 -0.89
CA ILE A 107 9.47 26.38 -2.13
C ILE A 107 8.60 26.99 -3.25
#